data_AF-A0A9D2TTQ6-F1
#
_entry.id   AF-A0A9D2TTQ6-F1
#
_cell.length_a   1.000
_cell.length_b   1.000
_cell.length_c   1.000
_cell.angle_alpha   90.00
_cell.angle_beta   90.00
_cell.angle_gamma   90.00
#
_symmetry.space_group_name_H-M   'P 1'
#
loop_
_entity.id
_entity.type
_entity.pdbx_description
1 polymer ?
#
loop_
_entity_poly.entity_id
_entity_poly.type
_entity_poly.pdbx_seq_one_letter_code
_entity_poly.pdbx_strand_id
1 'polypeptide(L)'
;MAAVLAAFCVLGNGTVALGAPVSDEEQLTAGVGQILDSLPESEDVDKEEAGEQDDKLLQDGKAGEAEAEKNGAAEKADADNADGTEDSFGDQLVMTAVSDVLNVRSEPSEDAERVGYLYADCGGTILERKDGWTKLESGELVGWAKDEYLLFGEDAVEELEDVGRLIARVTGETLRIRKEPSTDAQVYDLAAQGDALEVVNKVQLHYSDGIELDAEWAAVDYEGETGYVSSEYIEIDFEYDHGETLEEVAARQQAAEEEEASADSGAGTGSQPSPGRQNAGSIPAGTSDATLLAALIQCEAGNESYEGQLAVGAVVVNRVKSASYPDTVSDVIFASGQFTPAGSGKVARLIANGNISSSCIQAANEALSGVTNVGGATHFRRAGGRDGIVIGNHVFW
;
A
#
# COMPACT_ATOMS: atom_id res chain seq x y z
N MET A 1 27.43 4.38 -61.89
CA MET A 1 27.01 5.10 -63.12
C MET A 1 25.95 6.14 -62.71
N ALA A 2 25.65 7.18 -63.50
CA ALA A 2 24.80 8.36 -63.18
C ALA A 2 23.54 8.08 -62.29
N ALA A 3 23.09 8.88 -61.30
CA ALA A 3 23.02 10.35 -61.07
C ALA A 3 21.74 11.06 -61.59
N VAL A 4 21.35 12.15 -60.87
CA VAL A 4 20.29 13.20 -61.10
C VAL A 4 18.91 12.90 -60.46
N LEU A 5 18.15 13.80 -59.78
CA LEU A 5 18.18 15.25 -59.40
C LEU A 5 17.66 15.41 -57.92
N ALA A 6 17.94 16.37 -57.00
CA ALA A 6 18.68 17.65 -56.91
C ALA A 6 17.88 19.02 -56.85
N ALA A 7 17.07 19.24 -55.79
CA ALA A 7 16.53 20.56 -55.34
C ALA A 7 16.36 20.53 -53.79
N PHE A 8 16.91 21.36 -52.88
CA PHE A 8 17.50 22.72 -52.86
C PHE A 8 16.52 23.89 -52.57
N CYS A 9 16.45 24.30 -51.29
CA CYS A 9 16.10 25.64 -50.80
C CYS A 9 16.81 25.88 -49.43
N VAL A 10 16.96 27.14 -49.00
CA VAL A 10 18.09 27.57 -48.12
C VAL A 10 17.66 28.49 -46.97
N LEU A 11 18.26 28.23 -45.79
CA LEU A 11 18.58 29.07 -44.62
C LEU A 11 17.96 30.46 -44.43
N GLY A 12 17.58 30.75 -43.18
CA GLY A 12 17.54 32.09 -42.59
C GLY A 12 17.99 32.05 -41.12
N ASN A 13 19.07 32.74 -40.77
CA ASN A 13 19.66 32.73 -39.41
C ASN A 13 19.24 33.96 -38.57
N GLY A 14 19.23 33.79 -37.24
CA GLY A 14 19.22 34.88 -36.24
C GLY A 14 19.69 34.37 -34.87
N THR A 15 20.52 35.12 -34.15
CA THR A 15 21.25 34.65 -32.94
C THR A 15 21.58 35.78 -31.94
N VAL A 16 22.08 35.42 -30.73
CA VAL A 16 22.67 36.29 -29.67
C VAL A 16 21.62 37.05 -28.81
N ALA A 17 21.71 37.25 -27.46
CA ALA A 17 22.70 37.00 -26.38
C ALA A 17 21.96 36.60 -25.07
N LEU A 18 22.47 35.74 -24.17
CA LEU A 18 23.47 35.93 -23.08
C LEU A 18 23.11 36.93 -21.95
N GLY A 19 22.97 36.44 -20.70
CA GLY A 19 22.94 37.23 -19.45
C GLY A 19 22.48 36.46 -18.19
N ALA A 20 23.27 36.50 -17.11
CA ALA A 20 23.02 35.96 -15.75
C ALA A 20 23.99 36.65 -14.75
N PRO A 21 24.02 36.39 -13.42
CA PRO A 21 23.10 35.67 -12.49
C PRO A 21 22.71 36.53 -11.24
N VAL A 22 22.20 35.91 -10.15
CA VAL A 22 22.57 36.09 -8.70
C VAL A 22 21.40 35.97 -7.66
N SER A 23 21.58 35.03 -6.72
CA SER A 23 21.09 34.87 -5.32
C SER A 23 19.61 35.06 -4.87
N ASP A 24 19.06 33.96 -4.34
CA ASP A 24 18.61 33.73 -2.94
C ASP A 24 17.65 34.73 -2.23
N GLU A 25 16.47 34.23 -1.83
CA GLU A 25 16.15 33.90 -0.41
C GLU A 25 14.87 33.04 -0.32
N GLU A 26 14.84 32.06 0.60
CA GLU A 26 13.66 31.24 0.91
C GLU A 26 12.80 31.86 2.02
N GLN A 27 11.49 31.65 1.99
CA GLN A 27 10.72 31.36 3.21
C GLN A 27 9.67 30.28 2.94
N LEU A 28 9.64 29.29 3.84
CA LEU A 28 8.88 28.04 3.73
C LEU A 28 7.42 28.22 4.16
N THR A 29 6.50 27.55 3.48
CA THR A 29 5.14 27.28 3.97
C THR A 29 5.06 25.82 4.43
N ALA A 30 4.84 25.61 5.73
CA ALA A 30 4.83 24.28 6.32
C ALA A 30 3.52 23.52 6.08
N GLY A 31 3.63 22.22 5.80
CA GLY A 31 2.52 21.24 5.84
C GLY A 31 1.59 21.23 4.62
N VAL A 32 1.42 20.04 4.03
CA VAL A 32 0.47 19.71 2.94
C VAL A 32 0.72 20.46 1.62
N GLY A 33 1.10 19.72 0.57
CA GLY A 33 1.23 20.27 -0.78
C GLY A 33 -0.13 20.53 -1.43
N GLN A 34 -0.37 21.75 -1.91
CA GLN A 34 -1.44 22.07 -2.85
C GLN A 34 -0.87 22.62 -4.15
N ILE A 35 -1.36 22.11 -5.28
CA ILE A 35 -1.06 22.64 -6.61
C ILE A 35 -2.15 23.66 -6.97
N LEU A 36 -1.72 24.88 -7.33
CA LEU A 36 -2.61 25.96 -7.74
C LEU A 36 -2.56 26.12 -9.26
N ASP A 37 -3.68 25.93 -9.94
CA ASP A 37 -3.92 26.40 -11.31
C ASP A 37 -5.27 27.14 -11.38
N SER A 38 -5.48 27.98 -12.40
CA SER A 38 -6.51 29.03 -12.31
C SER A 38 -7.12 29.51 -13.64
N LEU A 39 -8.45 29.74 -13.58
CA LEU A 39 -9.31 30.56 -14.46
C LEU A 39 -9.69 29.99 -15.86
N PRO A 40 -10.83 30.45 -16.50
CA PRO A 40 -11.96 31.25 -15.99
C PRO A 40 -13.40 30.83 -16.49
N GLU A 41 -14.42 31.62 -16.07
CA GLU A 41 -15.81 31.75 -16.61
C GLU A 41 -16.80 30.58 -16.30
N SER A 42 -18.13 30.75 -16.20
CA SER A 42 -19.05 31.82 -16.68
C SER A 42 -20.29 32.06 -15.76
N GLU A 43 -21.30 32.80 -16.25
CA GLU A 43 -22.25 33.69 -15.53
C GLU A 43 -23.64 33.11 -15.11
N ASP A 44 -24.28 33.79 -14.12
CA ASP A 44 -25.74 33.96 -13.84
C ASP A 44 -26.66 32.71 -13.56
N VAL A 45 -27.87 32.77 -12.96
CA VAL A 45 -28.92 33.82 -12.82
C VAL A 45 -29.62 33.80 -11.42
N ASP A 46 -30.19 34.96 -11.04
CA ASP A 46 -30.94 35.34 -9.82
C ASP A 46 -32.37 34.76 -9.57
N LYS A 47 -32.78 34.67 -8.28
CA LYS A 47 -34.12 34.99 -7.66
C LYS A 47 -35.39 34.17 -8.06
N GLU A 48 -36.58 34.19 -7.41
CA GLU A 48 -37.23 34.49 -6.08
C GLU A 48 -38.70 33.93 -6.19
N GLU A 49 -39.63 33.76 -5.24
CA GLU A 49 -39.94 33.94 -3.79
C GLU A 49 -41.19 33.01 -3.51
N ALA A 50 -41.82 32.74 -2.34
CA ALA A 50 -41.66 32.92 -0.88
C ALA A 50 -42.74 32.05 -0.15
N GLY A 51 -42.74 31.97 1.21
CA GLY A 51 -43.87 31.49 2.05
C GLY A 51 -43.51 30.40 3.09
N GLU A 52 -43.20 30.70 4.37
CA GLU A 52 -44.10 31.08 5.50
C GLU A 52 -44.86 29.90 6.15
N GLN A 53 -45.11 29.81 7.48
CA GLN A 53 -44.86 30.61 8.72
C GLN A 53 -44.90 29.60 9.90
N ASP A 54 -44.46 29.81 11.16
CA ASP A 54 -43.64 30.74 11.96
C ASP A 54 -43.27 29.95 13.27
N ASP A 55 -42.19 30.27 13.99
CA ASP A 55 -42.26 30.70 15.41
C ASP A 55 -40.87 31.05 16.03
N LYS A 56 -40.60 32.35 16.15
CA LYS A 56 -39.86 33.09 17.23
C LYS A 56 -38.46 32.59 17.71
N LEU A 57 -37.39 33.35 17.42
CA LEU A 57 -36.87 34.53 18.17
C LEU A 57 -36.19 34.15 19.53
N LEU A 58 -34.96 34.57 19.91
CA LEU A 58 -33.97 35.52 19.36
C LEU A 58 -32.51 35.20 19.80
N GLN A 59 -31.54 35.58 18.95
CA GLN A 59 -30.25 36.30 19.19
C GLN A 59 -29.70 36.47 20.63
N ASP A 60 -28.39 36.51 20.91
CA ASP A 60 -27.09 36.43 20.17
C ASP A 60 -26.03 35.96 21.22
N GLY A 61 -24.79 35.55 20.96
CA GLY A 61 -23.97 35.45 19.74
C GLY A 61 -22.46 35.52 20.11
N LYS A 62 -21.57 35.36 19.12
CA LYS A 62 -20.08 35.37 19.19
C LYS A 62 -19.35 34.15 19.77
N ALA A 63 -18.17 33.90 19.19
CA ALA A 63 -17.21 32.86 19.51
C ALA A 63 -16.09 33.32 20.48
N GLY A 64 -15.43 32.31 21.05
CA GLY A 64 -14.10 32.29 21.68
C GLY A 64 -13.70 30.80 21.69
N GLU A 65 -12.50 30.39 21.28
CA GLU A 65 -11.24 30.58 22.02
C GLU A 65 -11.29 29.98 23.43
N ALA A 66 -10.73 28.78 23.55
CA ALA A 66 -10.24 28.16 24.79
C ALA A 66 -8.90 27.49 24.38
N GLU A 67 -7.76 28.16 24.46
CA GLU A 67 -7.01 28.43 25.70
C GLU A 67 -6.80 27.17 26.54
N ALA A 68 -5.57 26.67 26.52
CA ALA A 68 -5.12 25.58 27.38
C ALA A 68 -4.60 26.13 28.71
N GLU A 69 -5.20 25.73 29.84
CA GLU A 69 -4.59 25.98 31.15
C GLU A 69 -3.49 24.96 31.46
N LYS A 70 -2.25 25.46 31.56
CA LYS A 70 -1.17 24.75 32.24
C LYS A 70 -1.42 24.72 33.74
N ASN A 71 -1.34 23.55 34.35
CA ASN A 71 -0.81 23.44 35.71
C ASN A 71 0.56 22.76 35.64
N GLY A 72 1.62 23.52 35.88
CA GLY A 72 3.00 23.05 35.78
C GLY A 72 3.60 22.77 37.16
N ALA A 73 4.20 21.60 37.31
CA ALA A 73 5.17 21.31 38.35
C ALA A 73 6.32 20.51 37.73
N ALA A 74 7.36 21.22 37.28
CA ALA A 74 8.58 20.57 36.82
C ALA A 74 9.50 20.31 38.03
N GLU A 75 9.80 19.05 38.31
CA GLU A 75 10.87 18.65 39.22
C GLU A 75 11.79 17.68 38.48
N LYS A 76 13.11 17.84 38.64
CA LYS A 76 14.12 17.23 37.77
C LYS A 76 15.19 16.50 38.57
N ALA A 77 15.00 15.19 38.73
CA ALA A 77 15.97 14.21 39.22
C ALA A 77 15.45 12.81 38.79
N ASP A 78 16.27 11.80 38.50
CA ASP A 78 17.72 11.80 38.32
C ASP A 78 18.07 10.74 37.24
N ALA A 79 19.32 10.69 36.80
CA ALA A 79 19.76 9.72 35.80
C ALA A 79 20.82 8.77 36.36
N ASP A 80 20.43 7.53 36.70
CA ASP A 80 21.35 6.40 36.52
C ASP A 80 20.70 5.00 36.50
N ASN A 81 21.36 4.09 35.78
CA ASN A 81 21.35 2.62 35.86
C ASN A 81 20.02 1.84 35.95
N ALA A 82 19.58 1.37 34.78
CA ALA A 82 19.50 -0.07 34.46
C ALA A 82 18.94 -1.05 35.52
N ASP A 83 17.66 -1.41 35.36
CA ASP A 83 17.20 -2.77 35.67
C ASP A 83 16.95 -3.52 34.36
N GLY A 84 17.39 -4.78 34.30
CA GLY A 84 17.29 -5.62 33.11
C GLY A 84 15.92 -6.26 33.01
N THR A 85 14.92 -5.45 32.67
CA THR A 85 13.61 -5.99 32.28
C THR A 85 13.75 -6.64 30.90
N GLU A 86 13.04 -7.74 30.66
CA GLU A 86 12.83 -8.23 29.30
C GLU A 86 11.81 -7.26 28.68
N ASP A 87 12.30 -6.24 27.95
CA ASP A 87 11.44 -5.29 27.22
C ASP A 87 10.39 -6.10 26.45
N SER A 88 9.11 -5.83 26.70
CA SER A 88 8.08 -6.60 26.03
C SER A 88 8.03 -6.18 24.56
N PHE A 89 7.57 -7.08 23.69
CA PHE A 89 7.46 -6.80 22.26
C PHE A 89 6.67 -5.50 21.98
N GLY A 90 5.64 -5.20 22.78
CA GLY A 90 4.87 -3.95 22.69
C GLY A 90 5.59 -2.69 23.19
N ASP A 91 6.61 -2.80 24.06
CA ASP A 91 7.41 -1.66 24.54
C ASP A 91 8.38 -1.16 23.46
N GLN A 92 8.83 -2.07 22.57
CA GLN A 92 9.70 -1.77 21.44
C GLN A 92 8.96 -1.63 20.10
N LEU A 93 7.65 -1.94 20.06
CA LEU A 93 6.84 -1.82 18.84
C LEU A 93 6.46 -0.36 18.55
N VAL A 94 6.55 0.02 17.27
CA VAL A 94 5.96 1.24 16.72
C VAL A 94 5.15 0.92 15.47
N MET A 95 3.94 1.46 15.38
CA MET A 95 3.10 1.46 14.18
C MET A 95 2.93 2.88 13.66
N THR A 96 2.57 3.04 12.39
CA THR A 96 2.22 4.34 11.82
C THR A 96 0.82 4.82 12.24
N ALA A 97 0.66 6.14 12.37
CA ALA A 97 -0.62 6.81 12.59
C ALA A 97 -0.94 7.78 11.43
N VAL A 98 -0.76 7.32 10.19
CA VAL A 98 -1.02 8.11 8.96
C VAL A 98 -1.97 7.37 8.03
N SER A 99 -2.77 8.13 7.28
CA SER A 99 -3.70 7.58 6.27
C SER A 99 -3.05 7.28 4.92
N ASP A 100 -1.75 7.55 4.75
CA ASP A 100 -1.10 7.56 3.43
C ASP A 100 0.43 7.32 3.54
N VAL A 101 1.23 8.34 3.89
CA VAL A 101 2.70 8.20 4.03
C VAL A 101 3.33 9.16 5.06
N LEU A 102 4.36 8.66 5.76
CA LEU A 102 5.21 9.36 6.72
C LEU A 102 6.67 9.36 6.24
N ASN A 103 7.30 10.54 6.25
CA ASN A 103 8.69 10.70 5.83
C ASN A 103 9.66 10.32 6.96
N VAL A 104 10.56 9.37 6.71
CA VAL A 104 11.63 8.98 7.64
C VAL A 104 12.94 9.69 7.27
N ARG A 105 13.68 10.20 8.25
CA ARG A 105 14.81 11.13 8.06
C ARG A 105 16.11 10.68 8.73
N SER A 106 17.24 11.22 8.29
CA SER A 106 18.58 10.89 8.82
C SER A 106 18.82 11.42 10.24
N GLU A 107 18.18 12.52 10.61
CA GLU A 107 18.27 13.18 11.92
C GLU A 107 16.86 13.60 12.43
N PRO A 108 16.66 13.81 13.74
CA PRO A 108 15.37 14.25 14.31
C PRO A 108 15.12 15.74 14.05
N SER A 109 14.89 16.11 12.79
CA SER A 109 14.59 17.47 12.35
C SER A 109 13.74 17.47 11.07
N GLU A 110 12.85 18.45 10.93
CA GLU A 110 12.06 18.65 9.70
C GLU A 110 12.89 19.16 8.51
N ASP A 111 14.11 19.62 8.77
CA ASP A 111 15.10 20.04 7.76
C ASP A 111 16.06 18.89 7.36
N ALA A 112 16.04 17.76 8.06
CA ALA A 112 16.96 16.65 7.81
C ALA A 112 16.63 15.87 6.53
N GLU A 113 17.66 15.33 5.89
CA GLU A 113 17.53 14.52 4.67
C GLU A 113 16.58 13.34 4.88
N ARG A 114 15.63 13.15 3.96
CA ARG A 114 14.74 11.99 3.95
C ARG A 114 15.52 10.76 3.49
N VAL A 115 15.40 9.66 4.23
CA VAL A 115 16.06 8.37 3.95
C VAL A 115 15.07 7.29 3.50
N GLY A 116 13.78 7.49 3.71
CA GLY A 116 12.72 6.61 3.20
C GLY A 116 11.32 7.03 3.62
N TYR A 117 10.39 6.10 3.48
CA TYR A 117 8.96 6.28 3.74
C TYR A 117 8.43 5.15 4.62
N LEU A 118 7.54 5.46 5.56
CA LEU A 118 6.60 4.49 6.13
C LEU A 118 5.24 4.79 5.52
N TYR A 119 4.59 3.80 4.91
CA TYR A 119 3.22 3.95 4.42
C TYR A 119 2.22 3.76 5.58
N ALA A 120 0.92 3.95 5.33
CA ALA A 120 -0.12 3.49 6.25
C ALA A 120 0.02 1.98 6.57
N ASP A 121 -0.52 1.56 7.72
CA ASP A 121 -0.48 0.19 8.25
C ASP A 121 0.95 -0.38 8.47
N CYS A 122 2.02 0.38 8.21
CA CYS A 122 3.41 -0.06 8.38
C CYS A 122 3.88 -0.01 9.85
N GLY A 123 4.70 -0.98 10.24
CA GLY A 123 5.28 -1.12 11.58
C GLY A 123 6.79 -1.32 11.63
N GLY A 124 7.38 -1.25 12.83
CA GLY A 124 8.79 -1.49 13.06
C GLY A 124 9.21 -1.50 14.55
N THR A 125 10.51 -1.53 14.78
CA THR A 125 11.15 -1.59 16.11
C THR A 125 11.73 -0.23 16.51
N ILE A 126 11.46 0.23 17.72
CA ILE A 126 12.00 1.45 18.32
C ILE A 126 13.48 1.24 18.70
N LEU A 127 14.35 2.13 18.21
CA LEU A 127 15.80 2.12 18.52
C LEU A 127 16.20 3.23 19.50
N GLU A 128 15.57 4.40 19.42
CA GLU A 128 15.88 5.58 20.24
C GLU A 128 14.67 6.53 20.26
N ARG A 129 14.39 7.22 21.38
CA ARG A 129 13.37 8.30 21.41
C ARG A 129 13.93 9.54 22.10
N LYS A 130 13.76 10.72 21.50
CA LYS A 130 14.14 12.02 22.09
C LYS A 130 13.41 13.18 21.40
N ASP A 131 13.15 14.24 22.16
CA ASP A 131 12.74 15.56 21.66
C ASP A 131 11.53 15.57 20.69
N GLY A 132 10.61 14.59 20.83
CA GLY A 132 9.43 14.44 19.96
C GLY A 132 9.65 13.63 18.68
N TRP A 133 10.77 12.91 18.61
CA TRP A 133 11.12 12.02 17.50
C TRP A 133 11.51 10.63 18.00
N THR A 134 11.18 9.64 17.17
CA THR A 134 11.49 8.22 17.36
C THR A 134 12.39 7.77 16.22
N LYS A 135 13.55 7.23 16.57
CA LYS A 135 14.38 6.44 15.66
C LYS A 135 13.85 5.02 15.65
N LEU A 136 13.65 4.46 14.47
CA LEU A 136 13.10 3.13 14.27
C LEU A 136 13.86 2.35 13.18
N GLU A 137 13.61 1.06 13.15
CA GLU A 137 13.99 0.08 12.12
C GLU A 137 12.71 -0.58 11.60
N SER A 138 12.47 -0.54 10.28
CA SER A 138 11.29 -1.12 9.62
C SER A 138 11.74 -1.70 8.28
N GLY A 139 11.79 -3.02 8.16
CA GLY A 139 12.49 -3.66 7.04
C GLY A 139 13.97 -3.25 7.00
N GLU A 140 14.45 -2.78 5.84
CA GLU A 140 15.81 -2.21 5.70
C GLU A 140 15.86 -0.69 6.04
N LEU A 141 14.73 -0.04 6.29
CA LEU A 141 14.66 1.39 6.60
C LEU A 141 14.98 1.70 8.07
N VAL A 142 16.12 2.36 8.29
CA VAL A 142 16.52 2.89 9.61
C VAL A 142 16.61 4.41 9.60
N GLY A 143 15.84 5.08 10.45
CA GLY A 143 15.85 6.54 10.56
C GLY A 143 14.87 7.10 11.57
N TRP A 144 14.69 8.43 11.56
CA TRP A 144 13.86 9.19 12.49
C TRP A 144 12.51 9.55 11.87
N ALA A 145 11.42 9.25 12.59
CA ALA A 145 10.09 9.76 12.32
C ALA A 145 9.57 10.55 13.53
N LYS A 146 8.58 11.40 13.32
CA LYS A 146 8.09 12.35 14.34
C LYS A 146 6.93 11.73 15.13
N ASP A 147 6.96 11.86 16.45
CA ASP A 147 6.10 11.10 17.38
C ASP A 147 4.59 11.36 17.21
N GLU A 148 4.19 12.48 16.59
CA GLU A 148 2.78 12.82 16.34
C GLU A 148 2.12 11.98 15.22
N TYR A 149 2.90 11.18 14.49
CA TYR A 149 2.44 10.30 13.39
C TYR A 149 2.70 8.81 13.66
N LEU A 150 2.87 8.44 14.93
CA LEU A 150 3.26 7.09 15.36
C LEU A 150 2.40 6.62 16.54
N LEU A 151 2.03 5.35 16.55
CA LEU A 151 1.41 4.65 17.68
C LEU A 151 2.49 3.94 18.52
N PHE A 152 2.24 3.78 19.81
CA PHE A 152 3.19 3.17 20.76
C PHE A 152 2.46 2.32 21.80
N GLY A 153 3.09 1.24 22.29
CA GLY A 153 2.53 0.44 23.39
C GLY A 153 1.23 -0.25 23.01
N GLU A 154 0.20 -0.15 23.86
CA GLU A 154 -1.10 -0.81 23.66
C GLU A 154 -1.75 -0.42 22.32
N ASP A 155 -1.75 0.88 21.97
CA ASP A 155 -2.27 1.39 20.70
C ASP A 155 -1.54 0.78 19.47
N ALA A 156 -0.22 0.56 19.58
CA ALA A 156 0.57 -0.05 18.50
C ALA A 156 0.34 -1.56 18.41
N VAL A 157 0.10 -2.24 19.54
CA VAL A 157 -0.25 -3.66 19.57
C VAL A 157 -1.64 -3.88 19.00
N GLU A 158 -2.62 -3.02 19.29
CA GLU A 158 -3.98 -3.12 18.72
C GLU A 158 -3.97 -2.94 17.20
N GLU A 159 -3.30 -1.91 16.66
CA GLU A 159 -3.18 -1.75 15.20
C GLU A 159 -2.41 -2.91 14.56
N LEU A 160 -1.34 -3.41 15.20
CA LEU A 160 -0.59 -4.56 14.69
C LEU A 160 -1.40 -5.88 14.70
N GLU A 161 -2.21 -6.13 15.72
CA GLU A 161 -3.14 -7.28 15.73
C GLU A 161 -4.23 -7.16 14.66
N ASP A 162 -4.55 -5.93 14.23
CA ASP A 162 -5.55 -5.66 13.20
C ASP A 162 -5.00 -5.74 11.77
N VAL A 163 -3.81 -5.18 11.48
CA VAL A 163 -3.19 -5.16 10.13
C VAL A 163 -2.24 -6.33 9.87
N GLY A 164 -1.69 -6.95 10.92
CA GLY A 164 -0.72 -8.03 10.81
C GLY A 164 -1.33 -9.34 10.30
N ARG A 165 -0.60 -10.03 9.43
CA ARG A 165 -1.04 -11.23 8.72
C ARG A 165 -0.30 -12.46 9.21
N LEU A 166 -1.05 -13.47 9.64
CA LEU A 166 -0.51 -14.78 9.95
C LEU A 166 -0.35 -15.57 8.64
N ILE A 167 0.86 -16.03 8.34
CA ILE A 167 1.19 -16.71 7.08
C ILE A 167 1.57 -18.17 7.37
N ALA A 168 0.75 -19.09 6.88
CA ALA A 168 1.01 -20.53 6.94
C ALA A 168 1.92 -20.94 5.77
N ARG A 169 3.19 -21.24 6.09
CA ARG A 169 4.21 -21.67 5.13
C ARG A 169 4.31 -23.19 5.13
N VAL A 170 4.05 -23.82 3.97
CA VAL A 170 3.92 -25.28 3.88
C VAL A 170 5.27 -25.98 4.01
N THR A 171 5.43 -26.82 5.04
CA THR A 171 6.69 -27.52 5.36
C THR A 171 6.79 -28.90 4.71
N GLY A 172 5.67 -29.55 4.40
CA GLY A 172 5.60 -30.86 3.73
C GLY A 172 5.73 -30.80 2.21
N GLU A 173 6.11 -31.90 1.56
CA GLU A 173 6.27 -31.98 0.08
C GLU A 173 5.02 -31.56 -0.70
N THR A 174 3.83 -31.90 -0.19
CA THR A 174 2.53 -31.52 -0.75
C THR A 174 1.45 -31.58 0.32
N LEU A 175 0.72 -30.48 0.54
CA LEU A 175 -0.34 -30.34 1.53
C LEU A 175 -1.71 -30.19 0.84
N ARG A 176 -2.76 -30.79 1.43
CA ARG A 176 -4.14 -30.65 0.94
C ARG A 176 -4.81 -29.45 1.60
N ILE A 177 -5.27 -28.50 0.80
CA ILE A 177 -6.21 -27.46 1.22
C ILE A 177 -7.62 -28.06 1.13
N ARG A 178 -8.40 -28.01 2.20
CA ARG A 178 -9.68 -28.72 2.33
C ARG A 178 -10.87 -27.78 2.53
N LYS A 179 -12.07 -28.29 2.30
CA LYS A 179 -13.34 -27.56 2.47
C LYS A 179 -13.89 -27.58 3.91
N GLU A 180 -13.37 -28.46 4.75
CA GLU A 180 -13.74 -28.60 6.16
C GLU A 180 -12.48 -29.05 6.93
N PRO A 181 -12.35 -28.74 8.24
CA PRO A 181 -11.25 -29.19 9.10
C PRO A 181 -11.38 -30.69 9.44
N SER A 182 -11.20 -31.57 8.44
CA SER A 182 -11.29 -33.01 8.59
C SER A 182 -10.44 -33.76 7.56
N THR A 183 -9.83 -34.88 7.97
CA THR A 183 -9.01 -35.73 7.10
C THR A 183 -9.81 -36.44 6.00
N ASP A 184 -11.13 -36.56 6.16
CA ASP A 184 -12.07 -37.12 5.19
C ASP A 184 -12.75 -36.06 4.31
N ALA A 185 -12.56 -34.76 4.62
CA ALA A 185 -13.18 -33.66 3.88
C ALA A 185 -12.72 -33.55 2.42
N GLN A 186 -13.58 -32.99 1.57
CA GLN A 186 -13.23 -32.67 0.19
C GLN A 186 -12.02 -31.72 0.14
N VAL A 187 -11.20 -31.91 -0.90
CA VAL A 187 -10.01 -31.10 -1.18
C VAL A 187 -10.43 -29.97 -2.14
N TYR A 188 -9.99 -28.75 -1.85
CA TYR A 188 -9.94 -27.67 -2.84
C TYR A 188 -8.78 -27.96 -3.81
N ASP A 189 -7.55 -27.92 -3.31
CA ASP A 189 -6.33 -28.06 -4.11
C ASP A 189 -5.13 -28.58 -3.29
N LEU A 190 -3.95 -28.64 -3.92
CA LEU A 190 -2.69 -29.09 -3.36
C LEU A 190 -1.65 -27.96 -3.34
N ALA A 191 -1.27 -27.50 -2.14
CA ALA A 191 -0.12 -26.61 -1.96
C ALA A 191 1.19 -27.41 -1.98
N ALA A 192 2.24 -26.84 -2.57
CA ALA A 192 3.58 -27.42 -2.60
C ALA A 192 4.42 -26.96 -1.40
N GLN A 193 5.56 -27.62 -1.16
CA GLN A 193 6.52 -27.19 -0.15
C GLN A 193 7.01 -25.75 -0.39
N GLY A 194 6.92 -24.91 0.63
CA GLY A 194 7.31 -23.50 0.58
C GLY A 194 6.23 -22.54 0.04
N ASP A 195 5.07 -23.04 -0.42
CA ASP A 195 3.94 -22.15 -0.69
C ASP A 195 3.46 -21.50 0.63
N ALA A 196 3.01 -20.25 0.52
CA ALA A 196 2.53 -19.42 1.62
C ALA A 196 1.02 -19.17 1.46
N LEU A 197 0.26 -19.32 2.54
CA LEU A 197 -1.19 -19.15 2.59
C LEU A 197 -1.54 -18.21 3.75
N GLU A 198 -2.34 -17.18 3.51
CA GLU A 198 -2.80 -16.29 4.59
C GLU A 198 -3.78 -17.05 5.51
N VAL A 199 -3.58 -16.97 6.82
CA VAL A 199 -4.38 -17.65 7.83
C VAL A 199 -5.56 -16.77 8.21
N VAL A 200 -6.79 -17.28 8.01
CA VAL A 200 -8.01 -16.60 8.44
C VAL A 200 -8.02 -16.58 9.97
N ASN A 201 -7.90 -15.38 10.56
CA ASN A 201 -7.83 -15.23 12.00
C ASN A 201 -9.18 -15.54 12.67
N LYS A 202 -9.20 -15.70 14.01
CA LYS A 202 -10.41 -16.12 14.74
C LYS A 202 -11.61 -15.18 14.56
N VAL A 203 -11.38 -13.88 14.40
CA VAL A 203 -12.44 -12.88 14.20
C VAL A 203 -13.00 -12.99 12.79
N GLN A 204 -12.13 -13.05 11.78
CA GLN A 204 -12.51 -13.25 10.38
C GLN A 204 -13.26 -14.58 10.20
N LEU A 205 -12.76 -15.68 10.75
CA LEU A 205 -13.36 -17.02 10.60
C LEU A 205 -14.74 -17.13 11.28
N HIS A 206 -14.89 -16.52 12.46
CA HIS A 206 -16.20 -16.45 13.12
C HIS A 206 -17.18 -15.55 12.36
N TYR A 207 -16.68 -14.53 11.66
CA TYR A 207 -17.49 -13.62 10.84
C TYR A 207 -17.94 -14.25 9.51
N SER A 208 -17.04 -14.93 8.77
CA SER A 208 -17.34 -15.54 7.47
C SER A 208 -18.08 -16.87 7.59
N ASP A 209 -17.62 -17.77 8.45
CA ASP A 209 -18.07 -19.17 8.48
C ASP A 209 -18.76 -19.55 9.80
N GLY A 210 -18.57 -18.77 10.87
CA GLY A 210 -19.07 -19.09 12.21
C GLY A 210 -18.37 -20.30 12.85
N ILE A 211 -17.20 -20.70 12.34
CA ILE A 211 -16.47 -21.90 12.77
C ILE A 211 -15.46 -21.55 13.87
N GLU A 212 -15.47 -22.32 14.94
CA GLU A 212 -14.40 -22.34 15.96
C GLU A 212 -13.47 -23.52 15.66
N LEU A 213 -12.16 -23.27 15.55
CA LEU A 213 -11.13 -24.29 15.35
C LEU A 213 -10.38 -24.63 16.65
N ASP A 214 -9.88 -25.86 16.70
CA ASP A 214 -8.84 -26.29 17.64
C ASP A 214 -7.43 -26.05 17.05
N ALA A 215 -6.40 -26.70 17.61
CA ALA A 215 -5.01 -26.52 17.18
C ALA A 215 -4.56 -27.50 16.08
N GLU A 216 -5.36 -28.50 15.69
CA GLU A 216 -4.98 -29.49 14.67
C GLU A 216 -5.11 -28.94 13.24
N TRP A 217 -5.86 -27.85 13.05
CA TRP A 217 -6.13 -27.21 11.77
C TRP A 217 -5.92 -25.70 11.80
N ALA A 218 -5.38 -25.15 10.71
CA ALA A 218 -5.47 -23.73 10.40
C ALA A 218 -6.54 -23.51 9.31
N ALA A 219 -7.37 -22.47 9.49
CA ALA A 219 -8.13 -21.89 8.40
C ALA A 219 -7.21 -20.99 7.57
N VAL A 220 -7.34 -21.03 6.26
CA VAL A 220 -6.54 -20.24 5.32
C VAL A 220 -7.44 -19.64 4.25
N ASP A 221 -7.12 -18.43 3.79
CA ASP A 221 -7.80 -17.86 2.63
C ASP A 221 -7.33 -18.61 1.38
N TYR A 222 -8.27 -19.26 0.70
CA TYR A 222 -8.01 -19.95 -0.55
C TYR A 222 -8.93 -19.39 -1.63
N GLU A 223 -8.44 -18.34 -2.29
CA GLU A 223 -9.13 -17.65 -3.39
C GLU A 223 -10.49 -17.05 -2.95
N GLY A 224 -10.56 -16.47 -1.75
CA GLY A 224 -11.77 -15.89 -1.13
C GLY A 224 -12.61 -16.88 -0.33
N GLU A 225 -12.52 -18.18 -0.62
CA GLU A 225 -13.15 -19.26 0.13
C GLU A 225 -12.28 -19.66 1.34
N THR A 226 -12.90 -20.03 2.46
CA THR A 226 -12.16 -20.54 3.61
C THR A 226 -11.69 -21.97 3.36
N GLY A 227 -10.38 -22.15 3.19
CA GLY A 227 -9.71 -23.45 3.14
C GLY A 227 -9.24 -23.91 4.52
N TYR A 228 -8.98 -25.21 4.67
CA TYR A 228 -8.44 -25.80 5.91
C TYR A 228 -7.20 -26.66 5.61
N VAL A 229 -6.13 -26.45 6.37
CA VAL A 229 -4.86 -27.20 6.28
C VAL A 229 -4.46 -27.76 7.65
N SER A 230 -3.72 -28.87 7.66
CA SER A 230 -3.24 -29.49 8.91
C SER A 230 -2.09 -28.68 9.50
N SER A 231 -2.18 -28.35 10.78
CA SER A 231 -1.13 -27.67 11.55
C SER A 231 0.17 -28.48 11.66
N GLU A 232 0.16 -29.79 11.35
CA GLU A 232 1.37 -30.64 11.34
C GLU A 232 2.33 -30.29 10.18
N TYR A 233 1.84 -29.67 9.12
CA TYR A 233 2.56 -29.50 7.85
C TYR A 233 2.74 -28.03 7.42
N ILE A 234 2.64 -27.11 8.37
CA ILE A 234 2.84 -25.68 8.20
C ILE A 234 3.72 -25.13 9.32
N GLU A 235 4.45 -24.06 9.02
CA GLU A 235 5.05 -23.14 9.99
C GLU A 235 4.24 -21.84 9.92
N ILE A 236 3.94 -21.20 11.05
CA ILE A 236 3.18 -19.95 11.08
C ILE A 236 4.13 -18.80 11.35
N ASP A 237 4.36 -18.00 10.31
CA ASP A 237 5.02 -16.71 10.42
C ASP A 237 3.97 -15.62 10.71
N PHE A 238 4.41 -14.49 11.26
CA PHE A 238 3.60 -13.28 11.41
C PHE A 238 4.28 -12.17 10.61
N GLU A 239 3.66 -11.79 9.50
CA GLU A 239 4.15 -10.79 8.55
C GLU A 239 3.31 -9.51 8.67
N TYR A 240 3.95 -8.35 8.75
CA TYR A 240 3.30 -7.05 8.76
C TYR A 240 4.09 -6.08 7.88
N ASP A 241 3.44 -5.00 7.44
CA ASP A 241 3.99 -4.16 6.39
C ASP A 241 5.14 -3.28 6.93
N HIS A 242 6.13 -3.01 6.08
CA HIS A 242 7.35 -2.29 6.43
C HIS A 242 7.60 -1.11 5.49
N GLY A 243 8.27 -0.09 6.04
CA GLY A 243 8.74 1.06 5.28
C GLY A 243 9.79 0.72 4.23
N GLU A 244 10.01 1.65 3.33
CA GLU A 244 10.87 1.50 2.16
C GLU A 244 11.94 2.61 2.12
N THR A 245 13.17 2.23 1.79
CA THR A 245 14.28 3.18 1.63
C THR A 245 14.18 3.96 0.31
N LEU A 246 14.80 5.14 0.24
CA LEU A 246 14.91 5.86 -1.03
C LEU A 246 15.77 5.11 -2.08
N GLU A 247 16.63 4.18 -1.67
CA GLU A 247 17.40 3.34 -2.60
C GLU A 247 16.51 2.30 -3.28
N GLU A 248 15.61 1.65 -2.53
CA GLU A 248 14.62 0.71 -3.08
C GLU A 248 13.63 1.41 -4.03
N VAL A 249 13.09 2.57 -3.63
CA VAL A 249 12.18 3.37 -4.48
C VAL A 249 12.89 3.78 -5.78
N ALA A 250 14.11 4.28 -5.69
CA ALA A 250 14.88 4.72 -6.86
C ALA A 250 15.29 3.56 -7.77
N ALA A 251 15.62 2.38 -7.20
CA ALA A 251 15.93 1.18 -7.96
C ALA A 251 14.68 0.63 -8.68
N ARG A 252 13.51 0.72 -8.06
CA ARG A 252 12.22 0.37 -8.66
C ARG A 252 11.87 1.30 -9.84
N GLN A 253 11.92 2.61 -9.62
CA GLN A 253 11.67 3.62 -10.66
C GLN A 253 12.61 3.48 -11.86
N GLN A 254 13.91 3.21 -11.64
CA GLN A 254 14.86 2.95 -12.72
C GLN A 254 14.52 1.69 -13.52
N ALA A 255 14.04 0.62 -12.87
CA ALA A 255 13.59 -0.58 -13.57
C ALA A 255 12.34 -0.31 -14.42
N ALA A 256 11.38 0.47 -13.90
CA ALA A 256 10.19 0.89 -14.65
C ALA A 256 10.54 1.77 -15.87
N GLU A 257 11.44 2.76 -15.71
CA GLU A 257 11.95 3.57 -16.83
C GLU A 257 12.66 2.72 -17.90
N GLU A 258 13.46 1.71 -17.51
CA GLU A 258 14.10 0.80 -18.46
C GLU A 258 13.09 -0.12 -19.18
N GLU A 259 12.05 -0.61 -18.51
CA GLU A 259 11.00 -1.42 -19.15
C GLU A 259 10.14 -0.59 -20.12
N GLU A 260 9.68 0.61 -19.74
CA GLU A 260 8.95 1.54 -20.62
C GLU A 260 9.79 1.92 -21.86
N ALA A 261 11.07 2.27 -21.67
CA ALA A 261 11.97 2.57 -22.79
C ALA A 261 12.17 1.36 -23.72
N SER A 262 12.09 0.13 -23.20
CA SER A 262 12.14 -1.10 -24.01
C SER A 262 10.83 -1.40 -24.75
N ALA A 263 9.69 -0.89 -24.27
CA ALA A 263 8.37 -1.11 -24.83
C ALA A 263 8.11 -0.28 -26.11
N ASP A 264 8.45 1.02 -26.11
CA ASP A 264 8.39 1.86 -27.33
C ASP A 264 9.39 1.39 -28.39
N SER A 265 10.58 0.96 -27.97
CA SER A 265 11.68 0.55 -28.86
C SER A 265 11.59 -0.91 -29.35
N GLY A 266 10.37 -1.38 -29.66
CA GLY A 266 9.96 -2.77 -29.98
C GLY A 266 10.96 -3.70 -30.66
N ALA A 267 11.93 -4.20 -29.89
CA ALA A 267 13.04 -5.04 -30.33
C ALA A 267 13.49 -6.00 -29.20
N GLY A 268 12.65 -7.00 -28.90
CA GLY A 268 12.88 -7.89 -27.76
C GLY A 268 14.19 -8.68 -27.81
N THR A 269 15.05 -8.44 -26.81
CA THR A 269 16.15 -9.34 -26.40
C THR A 269 16.18 -9.40 -24.87
N GLY A 270 15.97 -10.58 -24.29
CA GLY A 270 15.85 -10.72 -22.84
C GLY A 270 17.18 -10.58 -22.09
N SER A 271 17.14 -9.89 -20.95
CA SER A 271 18.24 -9.79 -19.98
C SER A 271 18.15 -10.91 -18.92
N GLN A 272 19.29 -11.28 -18.33
CA GLN A 272 19.35 -12.24 -17.21
C GLN A 272 19.21 -11.53 -15.85
N PRO A 273 18.69 -12.23 -14.81
CA PRO A 273 18.44 -11.62 -13.50
C PRO A 273 19.72 -11.36 -12.69
N SER A 274 19.67 -10.31 -11.87
CA SER A 274 20.64 -10.06 -10.80
C SER A 274 20.53 -11.12 -9.68
N PRO A 275 21.66 -11.52 -9.04
CA PRO A 275 21.66 -12.58 -8.04
C PRO A 275 21.21 -12.05 -6.66
N GLY A 276 19.94 -12.27 -6.31
CA GLY A 276 19.40 -11.91 -4.99
C GLY A 276 18.12 -12.67 -4.65
N ARG A 277 16.98 -12.26 -5.23
CA ARG A 277 15.65 -12.83 -4.95
C ARG A 277 15.45 -14.18 -5.64
N GLN A 278 15.61 -15.28 -4.92
CA GLN A 278 15.23 -16.62 -5.38
C GLN A 278 13.72 -16.83 -5.11
N ASN A 279 13.00 -17.38 -6.11
CA ASN A 279 11.56 -17.65 -6.12
C ASN A 279 10.59 -16.49 -6.41
N ALA A 280 11.05 -15.24 -6.56
CA ALA A 280 10.26 -14.22 -7.24
C ALA A 280 10.15 -14.60 -8.73
N GLY A 281 8.94 -14.93 -9.20
CA GLY A 281 8.70 -15.29 -10.59
C GLY A 281 8.77 -14.05 -11.49
N SER A 282 9.76 -13.98 -12.38
CA SER A 282 9.88 -12.85 -13.32
C SER A 282 8.67 -12.76 -14.23
N ILE A 283 8.00 -11.60 -14.26
CA ILE A 283 6.92 -11.31 -15.20
C ILE A 283 7.46 -11.39 -16.63
N PRO A 284 6.72 -11.99 -17.59
CA PRO A 284 7.14 -11.98 -18.99
C PRO A 284 7.19 -10.56 -19.54
N ALA A 285 8.36 -10.15 -20.06
CA ALA A 285 8.55 -8.83 -20.66
C ALA A 285 7.51 -8.54 -21.76
N GLY A 286 6.90 -7.34 -21.72
CA GLY A 286 5.78 -6.98 -22.59
C GLY A 286 4.39 -7.43 -22.09
N THR A 287 4.27 -7.83 -20.82
CA THR A 287 2.97 -7.96 -20.15
C THR A 287 2.36 -6.57 -19.96
N SER A 288 1.14 -6.35 -20.44
CA SER A 288 0.43 -5.07 -20.25
C SER A 288 -0.16 -4.93 -18.85
N ASP A 289 -0.30 -3.69 -18.37
CA ASP A 289 -1.00 -3.34 -17.11
C ASP A 289 -2.33 -4.05 -16.94
N ALA A 290 -3.19 -4.04 -17.97
CA ALA A 290 -4.49 -4.71 -17.93
C ALA A 290 -4.39 -6.24 -17.76
N THR A 291 -3.26 -6.86 -18.11
CA THR A 291 -2.98 -8.28 -17.89
C THR A 291 -2.37 -8.53 -16.50
N LEU A 292 -1.44 -7.67 -16.07
CA LEU A 292 -0.83 -7.73 -14.74
C LEU A 292 -1.86 -7.50 -13.63
N LEU A 293 -2.66 -6.45 -13.76
CA LEU A 293 -3.77 -6.12 -12.87
C LEU A 293 -4.86 -7.20 -12.88
N ALA A 294 -5.20 -7.77 -14.04
CA ALA A 294 -6.18 -8.87 -14.08
C ALA A 294 -5.67 -10.16 -13.41
N ALA A 295 -4.37 -10.45 -13.53
CA ALA A 295 -3.75 -11.57 -12.81
C ALA A 295 -3.71 -11.33 -11.29
N LEU A 296 -3.47 -10.09 -10.85
CA LEU A 296 -3.57 -9.70 -9.44
C LEU A 296 -5.02 -9.81 -8.94
N ILE A 297 -5.98 -9.20 -9.61
CA ILE A 297 -7.42 -9.27 -9.24
C ILE A 297 -7.89 -10.73 -9.13
N GLN A 298 -7.35 -11.65 -9.92
CA GLN A 298 -7.64 -13.07 -9.76
C GLN A 298 -6.91 -13.73 -8.59
N CYS A 299 -5.70 -13.29 -8.24
CA CYS A 299 -5.00 -13.76 -7.04
C CYS A 299 -5.75 -13.41 -5.75
N GLU A 300 -6.26 -12.17 -5.65
CA GLU A 300 -6.91 -11.63 -4.45
C GLU A 300 -8.43 -11.89 -4.40
N ALA A 301 -9.12 -11.76 -5.54
CA ALA A 301 -10.58 -11.70 -5.62
C ALA A 301 -11.17 -12.63 -6.70
N GLY A 302 -10.45 -13.70 -7.08
CA GLY A 302 -10.81 -14.57 -8.22
C GLY A 302 -12.20 -15.20 -8.16
N ASN A 303 -12.69 -15.56 -6.96
CA ASN A 303 -14.04 -16.11 -6.74
C ASN A 303 -15.03 -15.09 -6.15
N GLU A 304 -14.61 -13.85 -5.89
CA GLU A 304 -15.51 -12.77 -5.46
C GLU A 304 -16.49 -12.38 -6.58
N SER A 305 -17.53 -11.62 -6.23
CA SER A 305 -18.43 -11.04 -7.23
C SER A 305 -17.68 -10.07 -8.15
N TYR A 306 -18.29 -9.71 -9.29
CA TYR A 306 -17.70 -8.75 -10.21
C TYR A 306 -17.41 -7.40 -9.53
N GLU A 307 -18.26 -6.99 -8.60
CA GLU A 307 -18.08 -5.81 -7.77
C GLU A 307 -16.86 -5.92 -6.84
N GLY A 308 -16.59 -7.10 -6.25
CA GLY A 308 -15.38 -7.33 -5.45
C GLY A 308 -14.10 -7.33 -6.29
N GLN A 309 -14.16 -7.91 -7.50
CA GLN A 309 -13.05 -7.90 -8.47
C GLN A 309 -12.73 -6.47 -8.96
N LEU A 310 -13.75 -5.67 -9.23
CA LEU A 310 -13.63 -4.26 -9.59
C LEU A 310 -13.09 -3.42 -8.42
N ALA A 311 -13.48 -3.73 -7.18
CA ALA A 311 -13.03 -3.03 -5.99
C ALA A 311 -11.52 -3.18 -5.73
N VAL A 312 -10.98 -4.40 -5.83
CA VAL A 312 -9.51 -4.62 -5.75
C VAL A 312 -8.78 -3.92 -6.89
N GLY A 313 -9.34 -3.95 -8.11
CA GLY A 313 -8.80 -3.19 -9.24
C GLY A 313 -8.76 -1.68 -8.99
N ALA A 314 -9.82 -1.14 -8.38
CA ALA A 314 -9.93 0.27 -8.03
C ALA A 314 -8.93 0.68 -6.93
N VAL A 315 -8.63 -0.17 -5.95
CA VAL A 315 -7.58 0.09 -4.94
C VAL A 315 -6.21 0.30 -5.58
N VAL A 316 -5.78 -0.57 -6.51
CA VAL A 316 -4.51 -0.39 -7.24
C VAL A 316 -4.49 0.94 -7.98
N VAL A 317 -5.59 1.25 -8.69
CA VAL A 317 -5.69 2.48 -9.49
C VAL A 317 -5.85 3.74 -8.61
N ASN A 318 -6.34 3.62 -7.38
CA ASN A 318 -6.37 4.71 -6.40
C ASN A 318 -4.98 4.99 -5.84
N ARG A 319 -4.17 3.95 -5.56
CA ARG A 319 -2.75 4.09 -5.21
C ARG A 319 -1.99 4.81 -6.33
N VAL A 320 -2.10 4.36 -7.58
CA VAL A 320 -1.50 5.00 -8.77
C VAL A 320 -1.89 6.50 -8.94
N LYS A 321 -3.04 6.92 -8.39
CA LYS A 321 -3.50 8.32 -8.42
C LYS A 321 -3.10 9.15 -7.20
N SER A 322 -2.61 8.53 -6.13
CA SER A 322 -2.13 9.22 -4.92
C SER A 322 -0.65 9.55 -5.06
N ALA A 323 -0.27 10.77 -4.65
CA ALA A 323 1.11 11.23 -4.68
C ALA A 323 2.04 10.56 -3.64
N SER A 324 1.50 9.61 -2.86
CA SER A 324 2.15 8.91 -1.75
C SER A 324 2.54 7.46 -2.07
N TYR A 325 2.07 6.93 -3.21
CA TYR A 325 2.44 5.61 -3.75
C TYR A 325 3.14 5.79 -5.11
N PRO A 326 3.72 4.72 -5.69
CA PRO A 326 4.25 4.77 -7.05
C PRO A 326 3.17 5.09 -8.11
N ASP A 327 3.61 5.70 -9.21
CA ASP A 327 2.77 6.22 -10.30
C ASP A 327 2.56 5.23 -11.47
N THR A 328 3.06 3.99 -11.36
CA THR A 328 2.81 2.91 -12.33
C THR A 328 2.04 1.74 -11.71
N VAL A 329 1.26 1.03 -12.54
CA VAL A 329 0.52 -0.17 -12.10
C VAL A 329 1.48 -1.27 -11.66
N SER A 330 2.62 -1.44 -12.33
CA SER A 330 3.63 -2.43 -11.93
C SER A 330 4.20 -2.11 -10.55
N ASP A 331 4.59 -0.86 -10.32
CA ASP A 331 5.29 -0.46 -9.10
C ASP A 331 4.40 -0.43 -7.85
N VAL A 332 3.09 -0.20 -8.03
CA VAL A 332 2.09 -0.37 -6.95
C VAL A 332 1.87 -1.85 -6.63
N ILE A 333 1.86 -2.73 -7.64
CA ILE A 333 1.64 -4.18 -7.47
C ILE A 333 2.87 -4.88 -6.87
N PHE A 334 4.08 -4.37 -7.13
CA PHE A 334 5.34 -4.87 -6.57
C PHE A 334 5.87 -4.05 -5.37
N ALA A 335 5.05 -3.13 -4.84
CA ALA A 335 5.34 -2.48 -3.56
C ALA A 335 5.36 -3.48 -2.39
N SER A 336 6.08 -3.13 -1.32
CA SER A 336 5.93 -3.82 -0.05
C SER A 336 4.48 -3.71 0.44
N GLY A 337 3.96 -4.81 0.99
CA GLY A 337 2.71 -4.82 1.74
C GLY A 337 1.57 -5.64 1.12
N GLN A 338 0.44 -5.00 0.87
CA GLN A 338 -0.87 -5.62 0.61
C GLN A 338 -0.92 -6.72 -0.49
N PHE A 339 -0.07 -6.67 -1.52
CA PHE A 339 -0.16 -7.55 -2.71
C PHE A 339 0.81 -8.76 -2.66
N THR A 340 0.82 -9.51 -1.56
CA THR A 340 1.72 -10.69 -1.35
C THR A 340 1.74 -11.73 -2.49
N PRO A 341 0.63 -12.01 -3.21
CA PRO A 341 0.64 -12.85 -4.42
C PRO A 341 1.56 -12.39 -5.57
N ALA A 342 1.93 -11.11 -5.62
CA ALA A 342 2.92 -10.59 -6.57
C ALA A 342 4.34 -11.06 -6.19
N GLY A 343 4.76 -10.83 -4.93
CA GLY A 343 6.08 -11.21 -4.41
C GLY A 343 6.34 -12.73 -4.40
N SER A 344 5.32 -13.53 -4.09
CA SER A 344 5.37 -15.00 -4.14
C SER A 344 5.38 -15.60 -5.56
N GLY A 345 5.21 -14.76 -6.59
CA GLY A 345 5.17 -15.16 -7.99
C GLY A 345 3.89 -15.89 -8.42
N LYS A 346 2.82 -15.91 -7.61
CA LYS A 346 1.50 -16.48 -8.00
C LYS A 346 0.96 -15.73 -9.23
N VAL A 347 1.07 -14.39 -9.23
CA VAL A 347 0.74 -13.51 -10.37
C VAL A 347 1.51 -13.92 -11.64
N ALA A 348 2.83 -14.09 -11.55
CA ALA A 348 3.66 -14.50 -12.69
C ALA A 348 3.30 -15.90 -13.23
N ARG A 349 2.94 -16.84 -12.36
CA ARG A 349 2.46 -18.19 -12.75
C ARG A 349 1.12 -18.11 -13.50
N LEU A 350 0.18 -17.27 -13.06
CA LEU A 350 -1.11 -17.07 -13.77
C LEU A 350 -0.90 -16.49 -15.18
N ILE A 351 -0.06 -15.46 -15.31
CA ILE A 351 0.27 -14.82 -16.59
C ILE A 351 0.95 -15.82 -17.54
N ALA A 352 1.97 -16.55 -17.07
CA ALA A 352 2.67 -17.54 -17.88
C ALA A 352 1.78 -18.71 -18.34
N ASN A 353 0.78 -19.09 -17.53
CA ASN A 353 -0.19 -20.12 -17.88
C ASN A 353 -1.36 -19.60 -18.74
N GLY A 354 -1.55 -18.27 -18.84
CA GLY A 354 -2.66 -17.64 -19.56
C GLY A 354 -4.05 -17.91 -18.98
N ASN A 355 -4.14 -18.43 -17.74
CA ASN A 355 -5.39 -18.86 -17.11
C ASN A 355 -6.10 -17.72 -16.35
N ILE A 356 -6.21 -16.56 -17.00
CA ILE A 356 -6.84 -15.37 -16.41
C ILE A 356 -8.33 -15.33 -16.78
N SER A 357 -9.19 -15.10 -15.80
CA SER A 357 -10.64 -15.06 -15.93
C SER A 357 -11.12 -13.85 -16.73
N SER A 358 -12.20 -14.01 -17.49
CA SER A 358 -12.77 -12.90 -18.27
C SER A 358 -13.37 -11.79 -17.41
N SER A 359 -13.83 -12.10 -16.18
CA SER A 359 -14.35 -11.08 -15.26
C SER A 359 -13.22 -10.28 -14.62
N CYS A 360 -12.09 -10.91 -14.27
CA CYS A 360 -10.91 -10.23 -13.75
C CYS A 360 -10.28 -9.32 -14.83
N ILE A 361 -10.27 -9.77 -16.09
CA ILE A 361 -9.87 -8.94 -17.25
C ILE A 361 -10.82 -7.75 -17.42
N GLN A 362 -12.13 -7.94 -17.33
CA GLN A 362 -13.09 -6.84 -17.41
C GLN A 362 -12.91 -5.84 -16.26
N ALA A 363 -12.78 -6.33 -15.02
CA ALA A 363 -12.56 -5.52 -13.82
C ALA A 363 -11.28 -4.67 -13.93
N ALA A 364 -10.17 -5.26 -14.40
CA ALA A 364 -8.93 -4.53 -14.64
C ALA A 364 -9.10 -3.39 -15.66
N ASN A 365 -9.77 -3.65 -16.78
CA ASN A 365 -10.00 -2.63 -17.81
C ASN A 365 -10.94 -1.50 -17.33
N GLU A 366 -11.99 -1.83 -16.58
CA GLU A 366 -12.90 -0.81 -16.02
C GLU A 366 -12.22 0.02 -14.92
N ALA A 367 -11.45 -0.61 -14.01
CA ALA A 367 -10.65 0.09 -13.02
C ALA A 367 -9.62 1.04 -13.66
N LEU A 368 -8.86 0.58 -14.66
CA LEU A 368 -7.89 1.41 -15.41
C LEU A 368 -8.57 2.57 -16.16
N SER A 369 -9.83 2.41 -16.60
CA SER A 369 -10.62 3.52 -17.16
C SER A 369 -11.13 4.52 -16.11
N GLY A 370 -10.89 4.26 -14.83
CA GLY A 370 -11.23 5.12 -13.70
C GLY A 370 -12.54 4.77 -12.98
N VAL A 371 -13.16 3.63 -13.27
CA VAL A 371 -14.35 3.16 -12.54
C VAL A 371 -13.97 2.70 -11.13
N THR A 372 -14.70 3.15 -10.13
CA THR A 372 -14.55 2.73 -8.73
C THR A 372 -15.92 2.57 -8.06
N ASN A 373 -16.07 1.53 -7.25
CA ASN A 373 -17.19 1.28 -6.34
C ASN A 373 -16.80 1.39 -4.85
N VAL A 374 -15.52 1.66 -4.56
CA VAL A 374 -14.96 1.87 -3.20
C VAL A 374 -14.50 3.31 -2.97
N GLY A 375 -14.89 4.23 -3.85
CA GLY A 375 -14.47 5.63 -3.78
C GLY A 375 -12.95 5.75 -3.92
N GLY A 376 -12.34 6.44 -2.96
CA GLY A 376 -10.89 6.68 -2.90
C GLY A 376 -10.08 5.67 -2.08
N ALA A 377 -10.68 4.56 -1.66
CA ALA A 377 -10.01 3.54 -0.83
C ALA A 377 -8.67 3.09 -1.42
N THR A 378 -7.63 3.06 -0.59
CA THR A 378 -6.26 2.64 -0.94
C THR A 378 -5.89 1.31 -0.29
N HIS A 379 -6.79 0.70 0.49
CA HIS A 379 -6.54 -0.57 1.17
C HIS A 379 -7.76 -1.50 1.13
N PHE A 380 -7.50 -2.80 1.26
CA PHE A 380 -8.52 -3.82 1.51
C PHE A 380 -7.93 -5.03 2.26
N ARG A 381 -8.80 -5.83 2.89
CA ARG A 381 -8.48 -7.20 3.38
C ARG A 381 -9.75 -8.03 3.60
N ARG A 382 -9.60 -9.31 3.99
CA ARG A 382 -10.73 -10.18 4.37
C ARG A 382 -11.53 -9.57 5.53
N ALA A 383 -12.85 -9.48 5.34
CA ALA A 383 -13.79 -8.81 6.22
C ALA A 383 -13.81 -9.40 7.64
N GLY A 384 -14.08 -8.53 8.63
CA GLY A 384 -13.99 -8.84 10.05
C GLY A 384 -14.36 -7.63 10.89
N GLY A 385 -13.47 -7.20 11.80
CA GLY A 385 -13.73 -6.11 12.74
C GLY A 385 -13.56 -4.68 12.23
N ARG A 386 -12.81 -4.45 11.13
CA ARG A 386 -12.48 -3.10 10.64
C ARG A 386 -13.69 -2.43 9.97
N ASP A 387 -13.93 -1.17 10.31
CA ASP A 387 -14.90 -0.32 9.61
C ASP A 387 -14.43 -0.02 8.18
N GLY A 388 -15.37 0.03 7.23
CA GLY A 388 -15.07 0.33 5.83
C GLY A 388 -16.24 0.00 4.90
N ILE A 389 -15.99 0.06 3.59
CA ILE A 389 -16.94 -0.40 2.57
C ILE A 389 -16.80 -1.91 2.45
N VAL A 390 -17.84 -2.68 2.76
CA VAL A 390 -17.82 -4.16 2.65
C VAL A 390 -18.42 -4.59 1.32
N ILE A 391 -17.66 -5.35 0.52
CA ILE A 391 -18.08 -5.92 -0.77
C ILE A 391 -17.59 -7.37 -0.83
N GLY A 392 -18.54 -8.31 -0.89
CA GLY A 392 -18.23 -9.74 -0.86
C GLY A 392 -17.58 -10.14 0.47
N ASN A 393 -16.47 -10.90 0.42
CA ASN A 393 -15.69 -11.26 1.60
C ASN A 393 -14.65 -10.21 2.01
N HIS A 394 -14.62 -9.03 1.36
CA HIS A 394 -13.62 -7.98 1.61
C HIS A 394 -14.20 -6.71 2.25
N VAL A 395 -13.37 -6.03 3.04
CA VAL A 395 -13.58 -4.66 3.52
C VAL A 395 -12.52 -3.74 2.93
N PHE A 396 -12.91 -2.53 2.54
CA PHE A 396 -12.09 -1.54 1.83
C PHE A 396 -12.09 -0.19 2.56
N TRP A 397 -10.92 0.47 2.67
CA TRP A 397 -10.73 1.78 3.31
C TRP A 397 -9.76 2.70 2.55
#